data_AF-A0A8H4LFG5-F1
#
_entry.id   AF-A0A8H4LFG5-F1
#
_cell.length_a   1.000
_cell.length_b   1.000
_cell.length_c   1.000
_cell.angle_alpha   90.00
_cell.angle_beta   90.00
_cell.angle_gamma   90.00
#
_symmetry.space_group_name_H-M   'P 1'
#
loop_
_entity.id
_entity.type
_entity.pdbx_description
1 polymer ?
#
loop_
_entity_poly.entity_id
_entity_poly.type
_entity_poly.pdbx_seq_one_letter_code
_entity_poly.pdbx_strand_id
1 'polypeptide(L)'
;FNPPSHGSRVKRNHVPRHYGPDLTAAEIAAQNTRQYPGMMAPEGTWAHWFWHSRLLHTVITMGTLFTLGIFTFFMNYAYNSSYKDLVPPASELWTSPVHFFVAWKNVIILHEQDKAEKANDHRTRHLDDVAKRRYFMKMHGIETKDPVSVVFGKGEAKSEAELEAAAMGQEPPQKTDDEKKPEAKKKWFGIF
;
A
#
# COMPACT_ATOMS: atom_id res chain seq x y z
N PHE A 1 39.87 -6.35 7.63
CA PHE A 1 40.54 -7.64 7.85
C PHE A 1 40.73 -7.80 9.36
N ASN A 2 39.90 -8.61 10.02
CA ASN A 2 40.06 -8.87 11.45
C ASN A 2 40.86 -10.16 11.62
N PRO A 3 42.00 -10.14 12.33
CA PRO A 3 42.74 -11.37 12.60
C PRO A 3 41.87 -12.32 13.47
N PRO A 4 42.04 -13.65 13.34
CA PRO A 4 41.21 -14.65 14.01
C PRO A 4 41.25 -14.58 15.55
N SER A 5 42.21 -13.87 16.14
CA SER A 5 42.31 -13.60 17.58
C SER A 5 41.38 -12.49 18.08
N HIS A 6 40.81 -11.67 17.19
CA HIS A 6 39.91 -10.59 17.55
C HIS A 6 38.51 -10.81 16.99
N GLY A 7 37.54 -11.00 17.89
CA GLY A 7 36.13 -11.09 17.52
C GLY A 7 35.67 -9.82 16.78
N SER A 8 34.79 -9.99 15.81
CA SER A 8 34.18 -8.87 15.06
C SER A 8 33.35 -7.92 15.94
N ARG A 9 33.01 -8.34 17.16
CA ARG A 9 32.24 -7.58 18.14
C ARG A 9 32.99 -7.52 19.46
N VAL A 10 33.06 -6.32 20.04
CA VAL A 10 33.49 -6.12 21.43
C VAL A 10 32.54 -6.91 22.34
N LYS A 11 33.10 -7.70 23.27
CA LYS A 11 32.29 -8.47 24.24
C LYS A 11 31.46 -7.48 25.07
N ARG A 12 30.13 -7.61 25.05
CA ARG A 12 29.25 -6.89 25.99
C ARG A 12 29.73 -7.23 27.40
N ASN A 13 30.05 -6.20 28.18
CA ASN A 13 30.59 -6.27 29.56
C ASN A 13 32.12 -6.32 29.71
N HIS A 14 32.88 -6.18 28.62
CA HIS A 14 34.35 -6.01 28.68
C HIS A 14 34.74 -4.58 28.31
N VAL A 15 34.16 -3.58 28.99
CA VAL A 15 34.68 -2.22 28.95
C VAL A 15 36.05 -2.18 29.65
N PRO A 16 37.03 -1.44 29.13
CA PRO A 16 38.32 -1.26 29.79
C PRO A 16 38.09 -0.82 31.23
N ARG A 17 38.56 -1.62 32.19
CA ARG A 17 38.46 -1.26 33.61
C ARG A 17 39.44 -0.12 33.86
N HIS A 18 38.92 1.02 34.29
CA HIS A 18 39.74 2.10 34.81
C HIS A 18 40.28 1.64 36.17
N TYR A 19 41.61 1.54 36.32
CA TYR A 19 42.25 1.04 37.54
C TYR A 19 42.48 2.13 38.61
N GLY A 20 41.92 3.32 38.41
CA GLY A 20 41.96 4.43 39.37
C GLY A 20 40.70 4.53 40.23
N PRO A 21 40.70 5.41 41.25
CA PRO A 21 39.49 5.77 41.99
C PRO A 21 38.37 6.24 41.05
N ASP A 22 37.12 6.02 41.44
CA ASP A 22 35.96 6.54 40.71
C ASP A 22 36.01 8.07 40.67
N LEU A 23 35.68 8.65 39.53
CA LEU A 23 35.67 10.10 39.34
C LEU A 23 34.62 10.73 40.26
N THR A 24 35.01 11.80 40.94
CA THR A 24 34.08 12.60 41.72
C THR A 24 33.09 13.32 40.79
N ALA A 25 31.89 13.66 41.29
CA ALA A 25 30.90 14.38 40.49
C ALA A 25 31.42 15.72 39.93
N ALA A 26 32.31 16.39 40.68
CA ALA A 26 32.95 17.63 40.25
C ALA A 26 33.94 17.41 39.09
N GLU A 27 34.72 16.32 39.14
CA GLU A 27 35.65 15.96 38.06
C GLU A 27 34.91 15.56 36.78
N ILE A 28 33.79 14.84 36.89
CA ILE A 28 32.94 14.49 35.75
C ILE A 28 32.38 15.76 35.10
N ALA A 29 31.85 16.69 35.90
CA ALA A 29 31.35 17.96 35.39
C ALA A 29 32.46 18.78 34.69
N ALA A 30 33.65 18.84 35.29
CA ALA A 30 34.79 19.52 34.69
C ALA A 30 35.22 18.86 33.36
N GLN A 31 35.22 17.53 33.28
CA GLN A 31 35.56 16.78 32.07
C GLN A 31 34.55 17.05 30.94
N ASN A 32 33.26 17.11 31.24
CA ASN A 32 32.21 17.38 30.24
C ASN A 32 32.31 18.79 29.64
N THR A 33 32.75 19.78 30.43
CA THR A 33 32.91 21.17 29.96
C THR A 33 34.24 21.43 29.26
N ARG A 34 35.19 20.48 29.30
CA ARG A 34 36.55 20.72 28.81
C ARG A 34 36.61 20.61 27.28
N GLN A 35 37.04 21.69 26.63
CA GLN A 35 37.15 21.75 25.18
C GLN A 35 38.59 21.58 24.72
N TYR A 36 38.79 20.72 23.73
CA TYR A 36 40.06 20.51 23.05
C TYR A 36 39.90 20.75 21.55
N PRO A 37 40.97 21.17 20.84
CA PRO A 37 40.91 21.32 19.39
C PRO A 37 40.54 19.99 18.72
N GLY A 38 39.61 20.03 17.78
CA GLY A 38 39.11 18.85 17.06
C GLY A 38 37.98 18.07 17.75
N MET A 39 37.52 18.52 18.91
CA MET A 39 36.30 17.97 19.52
C MET A 39 35.03 18.50 18.85
N MET A 40 33.91 17.80 19.08
CA MET A 40 32.58 18.24 18.69
C MET A 40 32.28 19.64 19.26
N ALA A 41 31.32 20.35 18.66
CA ALA A 41 30.87 21.63 19.20
C ALA A 41 30.40 21.47 20.66
N PRO A 42 30.73 22.41 21.56
CA PRO A 42 30.41 22.29 22.98
C PRO A 42 28.90 22.42 23.24
N GLU A 43 28.45 21.86 24.36
CA GLU A 43 27.08 22.00 24.84
C GLU A 43 26.66 23.48 24.92
N GLY A 44 25.41 23.77 24.54
CA GLY A 44 24.87 25.13 24.49
C GLY A 44 25.18 25.91 23.21
N THR A 45 26.05 25.42 22.33
CA THR A 45 26.21 26.02 20.99
C THR A 45 25.14 25.56 20.02
N TRP A 46 24.82 26.40 19.03
CA TRP A 46 23.87 26.05 17.95
C TRP A 46 24.30 24.79 17.19
N ALA A 47 25.60 24.66 16.91
CA ALA A 47 26.14 23.48 16.24
C ALA A 47 25.91 22.21 17.08
N HIS A 48 26.17 22.26 18.40
CA HIS A 48 25.88 21.12 19.26
C HIS A 48 24.40 20.76 19.26
N TRP A 49 23.49 21.74 19.33
CA TRP A 49 22.05 21.51 19.24
C TRP A 49 21.66 20.86 17.91
N PHE A 50 22.15 21.37 16.78
CA PHE A 50 21.85 20.84 15.45
C PHE A 50 22.25 19.36 15.36
N TRP A 51 23.50 19.03 15.73
CA TRP A 51 24.03 17.66 15.64
C TRP A 51 23.41 16.67 16.62
N HIS A 52 23.01 17.11 17.82
CA HIS A 52 22.50 16.20 18.87
C HIS A 52 20.97 16.16 18.96
N SER A 53 20.25 17.04 18.24
CA SER A 53 18.79 17.07 18.24
C SER A 53 18.22 15.87 17.48
N ARG A 54 17.83 14.81 18.20
CA ARG A 54 17.21 13.63 17.61
C ARG A 54 15.92 13.97 16.87
N LEU A 55 15.11 14.85 17.46
CA LEU A 55 13.83 15.25 16.87
C LEU A 55 14.03 15.93 15.50
N LEU A 56 14.98 16.86 15.41
CA LEU A 56 15.30 17.55 14.15
C LEU A 56 15.68 16.54 13.06
N HIS A 57 16.62 15.64 13.36
CA HIS A 57 17.04 14.62 12.41
C HIS A 57 15.91 13.67 12.02
N THR A 58 15.04 13.28 12.96
CA THR A 58 13.88 12.44 12.63
C THR A 58 12.88 13.14 11.73
N VAL A 59 12.62 14.44 11.95
CA VAL A 59 11.70 15.22 11.11
C VAL A 59 12.29 15.42 9.72
N ILE A 60 13.59 15.72 9.62
CA ILE A 60 14.26 15.87 8.32
C ILE A 60 14.26 14.55 7.57
N THR A 61 14.69 13.45 8.20
CA THR A 61 14.77 12.15 7.52
C THR A 61 13.39 11.63 7.14
N MET A 62 12.42 11.63 8.06
CA MET A 62 11.05 11.20 7.78
C MET A 62 10.37 12.13 6.77
N GLY A 63 10.54 13.44 6.91
CA GLY A 63 10.01 14.43 5.97
C GLY A 63 10.58 14.25 4.57
N THR A 64 11.88 14.01 4.44
CA THR A 64 12.51 13.79 3.13
C THR A 64 12.04 12.49 2.49
N LEU A 65 11.92 11.40 3.26
CA LEU A 65 11.38 10.14 2.75
C LEU A 65 9.92 10.28 2.34
N PHE A 66 9.12 11.00 3.12
CA PHE A 66 7.72 11.25 2.82
C PHE A 66 7.53 12.09 1.55
N THR A 67 8.31 13.17 1.38
CA THR A 67 8.25 14.00 0.17
C THR A 67 8.72 13.23 -1.06
N LEU A 68 9.79 12.43 -0.96
CA LEU A 68 10.21 11.51 -2.04
C LEU A 68 9.13 10.48 -2.38
N GLY A 69 8.45 9.90 -1.37
CA GLY A 69 7.35 8.98 -1.59
C GLY A 69 6.18 9.61 -2.34
N ILE A 70 5.78 10.81 -1.94
CA ILE A 70 4.72 11.57 -2.63
C ILE A 70 5.16 11.94 -4.05
N PHE A 71 6.38 12.45 -4.22
CA PHE A 71 6.91 12.84 -5.52
C PHE A 71 6.97 11.66 -6.49
N THR A 72 7.49 10.51 -6.04
CA THR A 72 7.56 9.30 -6.86
C THR A 72 6.17 8.76 -7.20
N PHE A 73 5.19 8.86 -6.30
CA PHE A 73 3.78 8.54 -6.58
C PHE A 73 3.23 9.38 -7.73
N PHE A 74 3.36 10.72 -7.67
CA PHE A 74 2.90 11.60 -8.74
C PHE A 74 3.65 11.36 -10.06
N MET A 75 4.97 11.20 -10.03
CA MET A 75 5.75 10.91 -11.24
C MET A 75 5.38 9.56 -11.86
N ASN A 76 5.08 8.54 -11.04
CA ASN A 76 4.62 7.25 -11.55
C ASN A 76 3.33 7.40 -12.37
N TYR A 77 2.38 8.21 -11.89
CA TYR A 77 1.15 8.52 -12.63
C TYR A 77 1.43 9.32 -13.90
N ALA A 78 2.27 10.35 -13.83
CA ALA A 78 2.61 11.18 -14.99
C ALA A 78 3.27 10.38 -16.12
N TYR A 79 4.03 9.32 -15.81
CA TYR A 79 4.67 8.50 -16.84
C TYR A 79 3.86 7.27 -17.29
N ASN A 80 3.10 6.64 -16.40
CA ASN A 80 2.41 5.37 -16.71
C ASN A 80 0.91 5.53 -17.01
N SER A 81 0.32 6.70 -16.76
CA SER A 81 -1.09 6.93 -17.06
C SER A 81 -1.32 7.26 -18.53
N SER A 82 -2.41 6.73 -19.08
CA SER A 82 -2.93 7.15 -20.40
C SER A 82 -3.38 8.61 -20.41
N TYR A 83 -3.59 9.22 -19.24
CA TYR A 83 -4.10 10.60 -19.07
C TYR A 83 -3.02 11.61 -18.68
N LYS A 84 -1.75 11.32 -19.00
CA LYS A 84 -0.60 12.18 -18.69
C LYS A 84 -0.72 13.61 -19.21
N ASP A 85 -1.40 13.81 -20.33
CA ASP A 85 -1.54 15.12 -20.97
C ASP A 85 -2.49 16.05 -20.19
N LEU A 86 -3.30 15.48 -19.29
CA LEU A 86 -4.20 16.21 -18.39
C LEU A 86 -3.53 16.58 -17.06
N VAL A 87 -2.26 16.19 -16.85
CA VAL A 87 -1.52 16.51 -15.63
C VAL A 87 -1.16 17.99 -15.62
N PRO A 88 -1.53 18.75 -14.57
CA PRO A 88 -1.21 20.17 -14.50
C PRO A 88 0.31 20.40 -14.37
N PRO A 89 0.86 21.44 -15.00
CA PRO A 89 2.29 21.76 -14.89
C PRO A 89 2.65 22.15 -13.46
N ALA A 90 3.88 21.82 -13.03
CA ALA A 90 4.34 22.10 -11.67
C ALA A 90 4.39 23.61 -11.33
N SER A 91 4.46 24.49 -12.34
CA SER A 91 4.37 25.94 -12.14
C SER A 91 3.00 26.37 -11.59
N GLU A 92 1.95 25.64 -11.93
CA GLU A 92 0.58 25.97 -11.52
C GLU A 92 0.35 25.81 -10.02
N LEU A 93 1.16 24.97 -9.35
CA LEU A 93 1.16 24.83 -7.90
C LEU A 93 1.38 26.17 -7.19
N TRP A 94 2.20 27.07 -7.76
CA TRP A 94 2.52 28.36 -7.17
C TRP A 94 1.52 29.46 -7.55
N THR A 95 0.87 29.37 -8.71
CA THR A 95 -0.10 30.38 -9.18
C THR A 95 -1.52 30.08 -8.69
N SER A 96 -1.93 28.83 -8.72
CA SER A 96 -3.31 28.38 -8.47
C SER A 96 -3.30 27.00 -7.78
N PRO A 97 -2.84 26.92 -6.51
CA PRO A 97 -2.65 25.66 -5.80
C PRO A 97 -3.94 24.82 -5.70
N VAL A 98 -5.09 25.47 -5.52
CA VAL A 98 -6.39 24.78 -5.42
C VAL A 98 -6.73 24.07 -6.74
N HIS A 99 -6.53 24.75 -7.87
CA HIS A 99 -6.81 24.17 -9.19
C HIS A 99 -5.87 22.99 -9.47
N PHE A 100 -4.57 23.13 -9.15
CA PHE A 100 -3.58 22.07 -9.29
C PHE A 100 -4.01 20.76 -8.62
N PHE A 101 -4.45 20.81 -7.36
CA PHE A 101 -4.89 19.61 -6.64
C PHE A 101 -6.20 19.03 -7.17
N VAL A 102 -7.14 19.88 -7.59
CA VAL A 102 -8.41 19.44 -8.20
C VAL A 102 -8.15 18.74 -9.54
N ALA A 103 -7.30 19.31 -10.38
CA ALA A 103 -6.91 18.72 -11.66
C ALA A 103 -6.24 17.35 -11.45
N TRP A 104 -5.29 17.26 -10.52
CA TRP A 104 -4.66 15.97 -10.15
C TRP A 104 -5.65 14.94 -9.66
N LYS A 105 -6.61 15.33 -8.80
CA LYS A 105 -7.67 14.44 -8.34
C LYS A 105 -8.47 13.85 -9.51
N ASN A 106 -8.83 14.68 -10.49
CA ASN A 106 -9.58 14.23 -11.66
C ASN A 106 -8.78 13.22 -12.49
N VAL A 107 -7.47 13.45 -12.68
CA VAL A 107 -6.57 12.52 -13.38
C VAL A 107 -6.49 11.17 -12.65
N ILE A 108 -6.37 11.18 -11.33
CA ILE A 108 -6.32 9.95 -10.53
C ILE A 108 -7.62 9.15 -10.67
N ILE A 109 -8.78 9.81 -10.53
CA ILE A 109 -10.08 9.16 -10.68
C ILE A 109 -10.20 8.52 -12.07
N LEU A 110 -9.83 9.26 -13.11
CA LEU A 110 -9.93 8.78 -14.48
C LEU A 110 -9.00 7.58 -14.75
N HIS A 111 -7.78 7.61 -14.21
CA HIS A 111 -6.84 6.48 -14.28
C HIS A 111 -7.33 5.25 -13.52
N GLU A 112 -7.98 5.45 -12.37
CA GLU A 112 -8.59 4.36 -11.60
C GLU A 112 -9.80 3.76 -12.33
N GLN A 113 -10.62 4.60 -12.97
CA GLN A 113 -11.74 4.15 -13.81
C GLN A 113 -11.27 3.29 -14.98
N ASP A 114 -10.26 3.74 -15.73
CA ASP A 114 -9.67 2.99 -16.84
C ASP A 114 -9.08 1.64 -16.37
N LYS A 115 -8.40 1.62 -15.22
CA LYS A 115 -7.93 0.37 -14.61
C LYS A 115 -9.08 -0.56 -14.23
N ALA A 116 -10.16 -0.02 -13.67
CA ALA A 116 -11.33 -0.80 -13.28
C ALA A 116 -12.04 -1.39 -14.50
N GLU A 117 -12.18 -0.62 -15.58
CA GLU A 117 -12.75 -1.07 -16.85
C GLU A 117 -11.90 -2.20 -17.45
N LYS A 118 -10.58 -2.01 -17.56
CA LYS A 118 -9.65 -3.06 -18.03
C LYS A 118 -9.71 -4.33 -17.19
N ALA A 119 -9.84 -4.20 -15.87
CA ALA A 119 -9.97 -5.34 -14.97
C ALA A 119 -11.32 -6.06 -15.15
N ASN A 120 -12.40 -5.30 -15.36
CA ASN A 120 -13.71 -5.85 -15.64
C ASN A 120 -13.72 -6.59 -16.99
N ASP A 121 -13.17 -5.98 -18.04
CA ASP A 121 -13.04 -6.59 -19.36
C ASP A 121 -12.23 -7.90 -19.32
N HIS A 122 -11.15 -7.91 -18.56
CA HIS A 122 -10.38 -9.14 -18.37
C HIS A 122 -11.21 -10.23 -17.67
N ARG A 123 -12.02 -9.84 -16.67
CA ARG A 123 -12.90 -10.76 -15.95
C ARG A 123 -14.04 -11.27 -16.82
N THR A 124 -14.68 -10.41 -17.61
CA THR A 124 -15.79 -10.80 -18.50
C THR A 124 -15.31 -11.74 -19.60
N ARG A 125 -14.14 -11.47 -20.21
CA ARG A 125 -13.51 -12.38 -21.19
C ARG A 125 -13.24 -13.76 -20.59
N HIS A 126 -12.70 -13.80 -19.37
CA HIS A 126 -12.45 -15.07 -18.69
C HIS A 126 -13.75 -15.84 -18.41
N LEU A 127 -14.81 -15.15 -17.96
CA LEU A 127 -16.11 -15.76 -17.72
C LEU A 127 -16.75 -16.29 -19.01
N ASP A 128 -16.64 -15.56 -20.10
CA ASP A 128 -17.13 -15.96 -21.42
C ASP A 128 -16.39 -17.21 -21.93
N ASP A 129 -15.07 -17.26 -21.80
CA ASP A 129 -14.29 -18.45 -22.17
C ASP A 129 -14.68 -19.69 -21.35
N VAL A 130 -14.92 -19.51 -20.04
CA VAL A 130 -15.43 -20.58 -19.16
C VAL A 130 -16.84 -21.01 -19.58
N ALA A 131 -17.72 -20.06 -19.91
CA ALA A 131 -19.08 -20.35 -20.36
C ALA A 131 -19.10 -21.13 -21.69
N LYS A 132 -18.30 -20.70 -22.68
CA LYS A 132 -18.13 -21.42 -23.95
C LYS A 132 -17.62 -22.83 -23.75
N ARG A 133 -16.62 -23.01 -22.87
CA ARG A 133 -16.09 -24.34 -22.54
C ARG A 133 -17.16 -25.24 -21.92
N ARG A 134 -17.96 -24.71 -20.99
CA ARG A 134 -19.07 -25.44 -20.37
C ARG A 134 -20.13 -25.82 -21.40
N TYR A 135 -20.50 -24.89 -22.27
CA TYR A 135 -21.46 -25.15 -23.35
C TYR A 135 -20.96 -26.24 -24.31
N PHE A 136 -19.69 -26.17 -24.73
CA PHE A 136 -19.06 -27.19 -25.55
C PHE A 136 -19.10 -28.57 -24.87
N MET A 137 -18.78 -28.65 -23.58
CA MET A 137 -18.85 -29.91 -22.82
C MET A 137 -20.28 -30.48 -22.73
N LYS A 138 -21.29 -29.62 -22.53
CA LYS A 138 -22.71 -29.99 -22.54
C LYS A 138 -23.13 -30.58 -23.88
N MET A 139 -22.82 -29.89 -24.98
CA MET A 139 -23.18 -30.33 -26.33
C MET A 139 -22.51 -31.65 -26.74
N HIS A 140 -21.29 -31.89 -26.26
CA HIS A 140 -20.56 -33.14 -26.52
C HIS A 140 -20.83 -34.24 -25.48
N GLY A 141 -21.69 -34.01 -24.48
CA GLY A 141 -22.06 -35.01 -23.47
C GLY A 141 -20.92 -35.39 -22.50
N ILE A 142 -19.88 -34.55 -22.39
CA ILE A 142 -18.69 -34.77 -21.54
C ILE A 142 -18.85 -33.97 -20.22
N GLU A 143 -20.07 -33.82 -19.72
CA GLU A 143 -20.31 -33.05 -18.49
C GLU A 143 -19.69 -33.75 -17.28
N THR A 144 -18.46 -33.36 -16.92
CA THR A 144 -17.91 -33.65 -15.60
C THR A 144 -18.65 -32.76 -14.61
N LYS A 145 -19.47 -33.34 -13.73
CA LYS A 145 -20.14 -32.63 -12.62
C LYS A 145 -19.17 -31.63 -11.98
N ASP A 146 -19.56 -30.35 -11.90
CA ASP A 146 -18.74 -29.30 -11.31
C ASP A 146 -18.22 -29.78 -9.94
N PRO A 147 -16.92 -29.74 -9.64
CA PRO A 147 -16.38 -30.29 -8.39
C PRO A 147 -17.00 -29.63 -7.15
N VAL A 148 -17.44 -28.36 -7.27
CA VAL A 148 -18.20 -27.65 -6.24
C VAL A 148 -19.58 -28.28 -6.02
N SER A 149 -20.29 -28.67 -7.09
CA SER A 149 -21.57 -29.38 -6.99
C SER A 149 -21.44 -30.79 -6.38
N VAL A 150 -20.29 -31.43 -6.59
CA VAL A 150 -19.97 -32.76 -6.04
C VAL A 150 -19.63 -32.66 -4.54
N VAL A 151 -18.95 -31.60 -4.13
CA VAL A 151 -18.52 -31.38 -2.73
C VAL A 151 -19.62 -30.74 -1.87
N PHE A 152 -20.44 -29.84 -2.42
CA PHE A 152 -21.46 -29.09 -1.66
C PHE A 152 -22.90 -29.60 -1.80
N GLY A 153 -23.12 -30.77 -2.39
CA GLY A 153 -24.37 -31.53 -2.27
C GLY A 153 -25.66 -30.68 -2.36
N LYS A 154 -26.14 -30.46 -3.59
CA LYS A 154 -27.49 -29.95 -3.90
C LYS A 154 -27.71 -28.46 -3.53
N GLY A 155 -27.26 -27.57 -4.42
CA GLY A 155 -27.68 -26.17 -4.48
C GLY A 155 -28.03 -25.82 -5.92
N GLU A 156 -29.34 -25.72 -6.18
CA GLU A 156 -30.02 -25.13 -7.35
C GLU A 156 -29.25 -25.11 -8.67
N ALA A 157 -29.63 -26.02 -9.56
CA ALA A 157 -29.40 -25.87 -10.98
C ALA A 157 -30.01 -24.52 -11.42
N LYS A 158 -29.17 -23.54 -11.75
CA LYS A 158 -29.63 -22.41 -12.57
C LYS A 158 -30.24 -23.01 -13.84
N SER A 159 -31.53 -22.79 -14.01
CA SER A 159 -32.34 -23.38 -15.07
C SER A 159 -31.70 -23.14 -16.43
N GLU A 160 -31.84 -24.11 -17.34
CA GLU A 160 -31.22 -24.12 -18.67
C GLU A 160 -31.41 -22.80 -19.45
N ALA A 161 -32.54 -22.13 -19.22
CA ALA A 161 -32.87 -20.81 -19.77
C ALA A 161 -31.99 -19.65 -19.27
N GLU A 162 -31.50 -19.68 -18.02
CA GLU A 162 -30.61 -18.64 -17.49
C GLU A 162 -29.19 -18.75 -18.07
N LEU A 163 -28.76 -19.98 -18.39
CA LEU A 163 -27.45 -20.25 -19.01
C LEU A 163 -27.48 -19.97 -20.52
N GLU A 164 -28.59 -20.26 -21.21
CA GLU A 164 -28.79 -19.84 -22.61
C GLU A 164 -28.90 -18.32 -22.77
N ALA A 165 -29.64 -17.63 -21.88
CA ALA A 165 -29.77 -16.17 -21.91
C ALA A 165 -28.43 -15.46 -21.68
N ALA A 166 -27.62 -15.95 -20.73
CA ALA A 166 -26.28 -15.43 -20.48
C ALA A 166 -25.29 -15.68 -21.64
N ALA A 167 -25.47 -16.78 -22.40
CA ALA A 167 -24.63 -17.11 -23.56
C ALA A 167 -25.04 -16.38 -24.85
N MET A 168 -26.31 -16.00 -24.99
CA MET A 168 -26.82 -15.21 -26.14
C MET A 168 -26.86 -13.70 -25.88
N GLY A 169 -26.50 -13.23 -24.68
CA GLY A 169 -26.53 -11.81 -24.33
C GLY A 169 -27.95 -11.23 -24.18
N GLN A 170 -28.96 -12.07 -23.90
CA GLN A 170 -30.34 -11.66 -23.62
C GLN A 170 -30.57 -11.54 -22.11
N GLU A 171 -31.40 -10.57 -21.70
CA GLU A 171 -31.77 -10.40 -20.29
C GLU A 171 -32.54 -11.63 -19.77
N PRO A 172 -32.26 -12.09 -18.53
CA PRO A 172 -32.93 -13.25 -17.97
C PRO A 172 -34.42 -12.95 -17.72
N PRO A 173 -35.32 -13.95 -17.84
CA PRO A 173 -36.74 -13.77 -17.54
C PRO A 173 -36.93 -13.33 -16.08
N GLN A 174 -37.72 -12.28 -15.90
CA GLN A 174 -38.12 -11.76 -14.59
C GLN A 174 -38.76 -12.88 -13.75
N LYS A 175 -38.14 -13.21 -12.62
CA LYS A 175 -38.76 -14.03 -11.58
C LYS A 175 -39.84 -13.19 -10.91
N THR A 176 -41.08 -13.68 -10.96
CA THR A 176 -42.27 -13.08 -10.35
C THR A 176 -42.09 -12.81 -8.86
N ASP A 177 -42.62 -11.67 -8.42
CA ASP A 177 -42.32 -10.92 -7.18
C ASP A 177 -42.75 -11.55 -5.83
N ASP A 178 -43.05 -12.85 -5.73
CA ASP A 178 -43.72 -13.40 -4.56
C ASP A 178 -42.84 -14.11 -3.50
N GLU A 179 -41.51 -14.23 -3.68
CA GLU A 179 -40.65 -15.01 -2.77
C GLU A 179 -39.46 -14.28 -2.13
N LYS A 180 -39.51 -12.95 -1.97
CA LYS A 180 -38.45 -12.22 -1.25
C LYS A 180 -38.96 -11.26 -0.18
N LYS A 181 -39.23 -11.82 1.01
CA LYS A 181 -39.02 -11.09 2.28
C LYS A 181 -37.95 -11.81 3.09
N PRO A 182 -36.66 -11.42 3.01
CA PRO A 182 -35.69 -11.82 4.01
C PRO A 182 -35.88 -10.96 5.27
N GLU A 183 -36.11 -11.63 6.39
CA GLU A 183 -36.21 -11.04 7.72
C GLU A 183 -35.02 -10.13 8.03
N ALA A 184 -35.32 -8.97 8.62
CA ALA A 184 -34.36 -7.95 8.98
C ALA A 184 -33.34 -8.50 10.00
N LYS A 185 -32.11 -8.78 9.53
CA LYS A 185 -30.98 -9.15 10.40
C LYS A 185 -30.53 -7.93 11.20
N LYS A 186 -30.50 -8.07 12.53
CA LYS A 186 -30.04 -7.06 13.48
C LYS A 186 -28.57 -6.73 13.22
N LYS A 187 -28.30 -5.44 13.02
CA LYS A 187 -26.96 -4.87 12.85
C LYS A 187 -26.17 -5.02 14.16
N TRP A 188 -25.14 -5.85 14.15
CA TRP A 188 -24.16 -5.95 15.22
C TRP A 188 -22.87 -5.30 14.73
N PHE A 189 -22.45 -4.24 15.41
CA PHE A 189 -21.26 -3.41 15.16
C PHE A 189 -21.21 -2.61 13.85
N GLY A 190 -22.09 -1.61 13.75
CA GLY A 190 -21.71 -0.22 13.45
C GLY A 190 -20.74 0.11 12.31
N ILE A 191 -20.74 -0.63 11.20
CA ILE A 191 -20.10 -0.21 9.94
C ILE A 191 -21.08 -0.54 8.80
N PHE A 192 -21.26 0.41 7.89
CA PHE A 192 -22.33 0.49 6.88
C PHE A 192 -22.61 -0.79 6.11
#